data_AF-A0A553KUK9-F1
#
_entry.id   AF-A0A553KUK9-F1
#
_cell.length_a   1.000
_cell.length_b   1.000
_cell.length_c   1.000
_cell.angle_alpha   90.00
_cell.angle_beta   90.00
_cell.angle_gamma   90.00
#
_symmetry.space_group_name_H-M   'P 1'
#
loop_
_entity.id
_entity.type
_entity.pdbx_description
1 polymer ?
#
loop_
_entity_poly.entity_id
_entity_poly.type
_entity_poly.pdbx_seq_one_letter_code
_entity_poly.pdbx_strand_id
1 'polypeptide(L)' 'MNKEIAKQLLSIGAVSLSPNEPFTWSSGIQSPIYCDNRLTLAYPAVRKMIADE' A
#
# COMPACT_ATOMS: atom_id res chain seq x y z
N MET A 1 -2.90 2.86 16.09
CA MET A 1 -2.85 3.78 14.95
C MET A 1 -2.30 3.09 13.71
N ASN A 2 -1.03 2.69 13.68
CA ASN A 2 -0.38 2.08 12.49
C ASN A 2 -1.13 0.89 11.85
N LYS A 3 -1.84 0.07 12.64
CA LYS A 3 -2.63 -1.08 12.11
C LYS A 3 -3.84 -0.64 11.29
N GLU A 4 -4.46 0.50 11.61
CA GLU A 4 -5.62 1.00 10.89
C GLU A 4 -5.20 1.54 9.52
N ILE A 5 -4.13 2.34 9.46
CA ILE A 5 -3.57 2.78 8.17
C ILE A 5 -3.19 1.57 7.32
N ALA A 6 -2.47 0.59 7.88
CA ALA A 6 -2.11 -0.61 7.13
C ALA A 6 -3.34 -1.34 6.56
N LYS A 7 -4.42 -1.46 7.36
CA LYS A 7 -5.69 -2.04 6.92
C LYS A 7 -6.31 -1.24 5.77
N GLN A 8 -6.33 0.09 5.85
CA GLN A 8 -6.86 0.94 4.79
C GLN A 8 -6.03 0.82 3.51
N LEU A 9 -4.69 0.85 3.60
CA LEU A 9 -3.80 0.73 2.44
C LEU A 9 -3.97 -0.62 1.72
N LEU A 10 -4.13 -1.71 2.46
CA LEU A 10 -4.47 -3.02 1.90
C LEU A 10 -5.87 -3.01 1.25
N SER A 11 -6.86 -2.41 1.92
CA SER A 11 -8.25 -2.37 1.44
C SER A 11 -8.41 -1.59 0.12
N ILE A 12 -7.64 -0.51 -0.08
CA ILE A 12 -7.70 0.31 -1.30
C ILE A 12 -6.72 -0.15 -2.38
N GLY A 13 -5.94 -1.22 -2.14
CA GLY A 13 -4.93 -1.73 -3.06
C GLY A 13 -3.66 -0.87 -3.18
N ALA A 14 -3.49 0.13 -2.29
CA ALA A 14 -2.25 0.89 -2.21
C ALA A 14 -1.07 0.03 -1.73
N VAL A 15 -1.35 -1.07 -1.01
CA VAL A 15 -0.38 -2.11 -0.70
C VAL A 15 -0.94 -3.47 -1.13
N SER A 16 -0.10 -4.29 -1.76
CA SER A 16 -0.42 -5.67 -2.14
C SER A 16 0.67 -6.63 -1.63
N LEU A 17 0.25 -7.77 -1.11
CA LEU A 17 1.13 -8.81 -0.58
C LEU A 17 0.98 -10.08 -1.40
N SER A 18 2.09 -10.59 -1.95
CA SER A 18 2.16 -11.84 -2.70
C SER A 18 3.42 -12.61 -2.32
N PRO A 19 3.46 -13.25 -1.13
CA PRO A 19 4.65 -13.94 -0.65
C PRO A 19 4.98 -15.20 -1.44
N ASN A 20 3.98 -15.86 -2.04
CA ASN A 20 4.15 -17.10 -2.80
C ASN A 20 4.42 -16.85 -4.29
N GLU A 21 3.95 -15.73 -4.83
CA GLU A 21 4.16 -15.32 -6.23
C GLU A 21 4.67 -13.87 -6.26
N PRO A 22 5.97 -13.64 -5.99
CA PRO A 22 6.52 -12.30 -5.79
C PRO A 22 6.42 -11.40 -7.03
N PHE A 23 6.30 -10.10 -6.80
CA PHE A 23 6.39 -9.09 -7.85
C PHE A 23 7.83 -8.90 -8.29
N THR A 24 8.05 -8.61 -9.57
CA THR A 24 9.33 -8.10 -10.06
C THR A 24 9.27 -6.57 -10.11
N TRP A 25 10.07 -5.89 -9.30
CA TRP A 25 10.20 -4.44 -9.34
C TRP A 25 10.95 -3.98 -10.59
N SER A 26 10.87 -2.68 -10.89
CA SER A 26 11.56 -2.08 -12.04
C SER A 26 13.08 -2.22 -12.00
N SER A 27 13.67 -2.43 -10.81
CA SER A 27 15.09 -2.75 -10.65
C SER A 27 15.45 -4.20 -10.98
N GLY A 28 14.46 -5.06 -11.23
CA GLY A 28 14.61 -6.51 -11.40
C GLY A 28 14.53 -7.31 -10.09
N ILE A 29 14.46 -6.66 -8.93
CA ILE A 29 14.34 -7.33 -7.62
C ILE A 29 12.97 -8.01 -7.50
N GLN A 30 12.96 -9.26 -7.05
CA GLN A 30 11.75 -9.95 -6.63
C GLN A 30 11.39 -9.56 -5.20
N SER A 31 10.15 -9.11 -4.98
CA SER A 31 9.66 -8.67 -3.68
C SER A 31 8.27 -9.22 -3.39
N PRO A 32 8.01 -9.71 -2.16
CA PRO A 32 6.70 -10.22 -1.77
C PRO A 32 5.67 -9.10 -1.54
N ILE A 33 6.06 -7.83 -1.70
CA ILE A 33 5.23 -6.66 -1.46
C ILE A 33 5.37 -5.64 -2.59
N TYR A 34 4.24 -5.06 -2.97
CA TYR A 34 4.17 -3.87 -3.81
C TYR A 34 3.41 -2.77 -3.08
N CYS A 35 3.91 -1.54 -3.16
CA CYS A 35 3.31 -0.38 -2.53
C CYS A 35 3.26 0.80 -3.52
N ASP A 36 2.07 1.32 -3.75
CA ASP A 36 1.84 2.55 -4.50
C ASP A 36 0.90 3.49 -3.73
N ASN A 37 1.48 4.27 -2.83
CA ASN A 37 0.74 5.25 -2.03
C ASN A 37 0.18 6.42 -2.85
N ARG A 38 0.50 6.56 -4.15
CA ARG A 38 -0.15 7.57 -5.00
C ARG A 38 -1.66 7.31 -5.11
N LEU A 39 -2.08 6.05 -5.01
CA LEU A 39 -3.49 5.67 -4.98
C LEU A 39 -4.25 6.33 -3.82
N THR A 40 -3.60 6.63 -2.69
CA THR A 40 -4.24 7.28 -1.54
C THR A 40 -4.84 8.65 -1.91
N LEU A 41 -4.30 9.33 -2.92
CA LEU A 41 -4.79 10.64 -3.37
C LEU A 41 -6.23 10.58 -3.89
N ALA A 42 -6.66 9.42 -4.42
CA ALA A 42 -8.02 9.15 -4.88
C ALA A 42 -9.01 8.86 -3.74
N TYR A 43 -8.53 8.67 -2.50
CA TYR A 43 -9.34 8.33 -1.33
C TYR A 43 -9.21 9.43 -0.25
N PRO A 44 -10.07 10.48 -0.29
CA PRO A 44 -9.96 11.65 0.60
C PRO A 44 -9.92 11.31 2.09
N ALA A 45 -10.69 10.32 2.54
CA ALA A 45 -10.70 9.88 3.93
C ALA A 45 -9.38 9.20 4.33
N VAL A 46 -8.83 8.35 3.45
CA VAL A 46 -7.57 7.63 3.70
C VAL A 46 -6.39 8.60 3.71
N ARG A 47 -6.27 9.50 2.72
CA ARG A 47 -5.18 10.49 2.72
C ARG A 47 -5.26 11.46 3.90
N LYS A 48 -6.46 11.80 4.37
CA LYS A 48 -6.65 12.63 5.56
C LYS A 48 -6.19 11.88 6.82
N MET A 49 -6.58 10.61 6.95
CA MET A 49 -6.11 9.75 8.05
C MET A 49 -4.58 9.63 8.09
N ILE A 50 -3.91 9.54 6.94
CA ILE A 50 -2.44 9.51 6.86
C ILE A 50 -1.81 10.84 7.29
N ALA A 51 -2.41 11.98 6.89
CA ALA A 51 -1.87 13.30 7.20
C ALA A 51 -2.10 13.74 8.65
N ASP A 52 -3.21 13.27 9.25
CA ASP A 52 -3.61 13.59 10.62
C ASP A 52 -3.04 12.60 11.66
N GLU A 53 -2.28 11.58 11.24
CA GLU A 53 -1.63 10.59 12.13
C GLU A 53 -0.41 11.15 12.87
#